data_AF-A0A2V7DX78-F1
#
_entry.id   AF-A0A2V7DX78-F1
#
_cell.length_a   1.000
_cell.length_b   1.000
_cell.length_c   1.000
_cell.angle_alpha   90.00
_cell.angle_beta   90.00
_cell.angle_gamma   90.00
#
_symmetry.space_group_name_H-M   'P 1'
#
loop_
_entity.id
_entity.type
_entity.pdbx_description
1 polymer ?
#
loop_
_entity_poly.entity_id
_entity_poly.type
_entity_poly.pdbx_seq_one_letter_code
_entity_poly.pdbx_strand_id
1 'polypeptide(L)'
;MLIAACATRWPKDEVVKALGRLTLVCRGPKPIAALKEVGLAPALAVPEPNTWRDLLSELDLKLPVAGKRVAVQEYGARNEEVLAGLRQRGARVTAVPVYGWALPEDMRPLSAAIDRLAAGEVEVALFTSAHQADNLFRVAAEMGRADALRDALRGRTVVVSIGPITTEALQGHGIQPDLHPEHPKMGHLLIAVAREADNLLRRKRGG
;
A
#
# COMPACT_ATOMS: atom_id res chain seq x y z
N MET A 1 -12.23 -11.30 0.46
CA MET A 1 -12.20 -10.57 -0.83
C MET A 1 -12.10 -11.47 -2.05
N LEU A 2 -11.18 -12.46 -2.17
CA LEU A 2 -11.19 -13.37 -3.35
C LEU A 2 -12.48 -14.19 -3.47
N ILE A 3 -12.92 -14.79 -2.36
CA ILE A 3 -14.16 -15.59 -2.33
C ILE A 3 -15.36 -14.74 -2.75
N ALA A 4 -15.45 -13.50 -2.27
CA ALA A 4 -16.52 -12.58 -2.66
C ALA A 4 -16.48 -12.25 -4.16
N ALA A 5 -15.29 -11.98 -4.72
CA ALA A 5 -15.15 -11.72 -6.15
C ALA A 5 -15.54 -12.94 -7.00
N CYS A 6 -15.09 -14.14 -6.64
CA CYS A 6 -15.51 -15.38 -7.32
C CYS A 6 -17.01 -15.66 -7.13
N ALA A 7 -17.57 -15.34 -5.96
CA ALA A 7 -18.98 -15.56 -5.65
C ALA A 7 -19.95 -14.72 -6.51
N THR A 8 -19.45 -13.71 -7.23
CA THR A 8 -20.24 -12.97 -8.23
C THR A 8 -20.58 -13.82 -9.47
N ARG A 9 -19.86 -14.93 -9.68
CA ARG A 9 -19.98 -15.80 -10.87
C ARG A 9 -20.25 -17.27 -10.54
N TRP A 10 -19.90 -17.73 -9.33
CA TRP A 10 -20.09 -19.11 -8.88
C TRP A 10 -20.69 -19.15 -7.48
N PRO A 11 -21.39 -20.24 -7.09
CA PRO A 11 -21.85 -20.40 -5.72
C PRO A 11 -20.69 -20.35 -4.72
N LYS A 12 -20.86 -19.60 -3.63
CA LYS A 12 -19.81 -19.41 -2.60
C LYS A 12 -19.24 -20.74 -2.10
N ASP A 13 -20.09 -21.74 -1.87
CA ASP A 13 -19.66 -23.04 -1.35
C ASP A 13 -18.81 -23.81 -2.36
N GLU A 14 -19.08 -23.70 -3.66
CA GLU A 14 -18.23 -24.29 -4.70
C GLU A 14 -16.86 -23.62 -4.76
N VAL A 15 -16.82 -22.28 -4.61
CA VAL A 15 -15.57 -21.53 -4.53
C VAL A 15 -14.75 -21.98 -3.32
N VAL A 16 -15.35 -22.06 -2.14
CA VAL A 16 -14.68 -22.53 -0.92
C VAL A 16 -14.18 -23.96 -1.07
N LYS A 17 -15.00 -24.85 -1.64
CA LYS A 17 -14.63 -26.25 -1.92
C LYS A 17 -13.47 -26.35 -2.91
N ALA A 18 -13.43 -25.50 -3.93
CA ALA A 18 -12.33 -25.43 -4.88
C ALA A 18 -11.04 -24.93 -4.21
N LEU A 19 -11.11 -23.88 -3.39
CA LEU A 19 -9.97 -23.38 -2.62
C LEU A 19 -9.43 -24.43 -1.64
N GLY A 20 -10.30 -25.22 -1.02
CA GLY A 20 -9.90 -26.31 -0.12
C GLY A 20 -9.12 -27.45 -0.79
N ARG A 21 -9.07 -27.50 -2.12
CA ARG A 21 -8.24 -28.45 -2.89
C ARG A 21 -6.86 -27.89 -3.25
N LEU A 22 -6.60 -26.62 -2.92
CA LEU A 22 -5.35 -25.95 -3.23
C LEU A 22 -4.40 -25.96 -2.04
N THR A 23 -3.11 -25.86 -2.31
CA THR A 23 -2.12 -25.51 -1.28
C THR A 23 -2.22 -24.01 -1.01
N LEU A 24 -2.86 -23.65 0.11
CA LEU A 24 -3.06 -22.27 0.52
C LEU A 24 -1.87 -21.77 1.34
N VAL A 25 -1.32 -20.61 1.00
CA VAL A 25 -0.19 -19.98 1.71
C VAL A 25 -0.59 -18.59 2.17
N CYS A 26 -0.38 -18.28 3.45
CA CYS A 26 -0.75 -17.01 4.05
C CYS A 26 0.48 -16.27 4.58
N ARG A 27 0.70 -15.05 4.08
CA ARG A 27 1.76 -14.13 4.54
C ARG A 27 1.34 -13.35 5.81
N GLY A 28 0.74 -14.01 6.80
CA GLY A 28 0.41 -13.39 8.09
C GLY A 28 -1.05 -13.50 8.55
N PRO A 29 -1.41 -12.87 9.68
CA PRO A 29 -2.59 -13.25 10.47
C PRO A 29 -3.94 -12.88 9.83
N LYS A 30 -4.02 -11.78 9.08
CA LYS A 30 -5.27 -11.33 8.43
C LYS A 30 -5.84 -12.36 7.43
N PRO A 31 -5.08 -12.84 6.43
CA PRO A 31 -5.59 -13.87 5.52
C PRO A 31 -5.84 -15.21 6.23
N ILE A 32 -5.12 -15.54 7.31
CA ILE A 32 -5.39 -16.73 8.14
C ILE A 32 -6.78 -16.63 8.78
N ALA A 33 -7.11 -15.49 9.39
CA ALA A 33 -8.43 -15.25 9.97
C ALA A 33 -9.53 -15.37 8.90
N ALA A 34 -9.32 -14.78 7.72
CA ALA A 34 -10.28 -14.86 6.61
C ALA A 34 -10.50 -16.28 6.07
N LEU A 35 -9.46 -17.14 6.04
CA LEU A 35 -9.62 -18.55 5.70
C LEU A 35 -10.42 -19.31 6.78
N LYS A 36 -10.13 -19.03 8.05
CA LYS A 36 -10.80 -19.66 9.19
C LYS A 36 -12.31 -19.38 9.19
N GLU A 37 -12.72 -18.16 8.84
CA GLU A 37 -14.14 -17.78 8.71
C GLU A 37 -14.93 -18.63 7.71
N VAL A 38 -14.25 -19.24 6.73
CA VAL A 38 -14.86 -20.12 5.73
C VAL A 38 -14.49 -21.59 5.93
N GLY A 39 -13.95 -21.95 7.10
CA GLY A 39 -13.60 -23.34 7.44
C GLY A 39 -12.35 -23.87 6.73
N LEU A 40 -11.49 -22.99 6.20
CA LEU A 40 -10.23 -23.36 5.56
C LEU A 40 -9.03 -23.03 6.44
N ALA A 41 -7.93 -23.76 6.25
CA ALA A 41 -6.65 -23.50 6.89
C ALA A 41 -5.54 -23.42 5.84
N PRO A 42 -4.53 -22.55 6.03
CA PRO A 42 -3.37 -22.53 5.15
C PRO A 42 -2.49 -23.76 5.39
N ALA A 43 -1.90 -24.29 4.32
CA ALA A 43 -0.84 -25.28 4.39
C ALA A 43 0.48 -24.68 4.90
N LEU A 44 0.69 -23.38 4.68
CA LEU A 44 1.83 -22.63 5.19
C LEU A 44 1.41 -21.24 5.66
N ALA A 45 1.70 -20.93 6.91
CA ALA A 45 1.66 -19.58 7.46
C ALA A 45 3.10 -19.05 7.56
N VAL A 46 3.37 -17.91 6.95
CA VAL A 46 4.65 -17.22 7.07
C VAL A 46 4.75 -16.65 8.50
N PRO A 47 5.88 -16.84 9.20
CA PRO A 47 6.08 -16.27 10.52
C PRO A 47 6.33 -14.76 10.44
N GLU A 48 6.31 -14.11 11.60
CA GLU A 48 6.76 -12.72 11.69
C GLU A 48 8.21 -12.59 11.21
N PRO A 49 8.55 -11.52 10.45
CA PRO A 49 7.80 -10.26 10.29
C PRO A 49 6.77 -10.21 9.14
N ASN A 50 6.42 -11.34 8.51
CA ASN A 50 5.39 -11.41 7.45
C ASN A 50 5.68 -10.54 6.21
N THR A 51 6.96 -10.36 5.86
CA THR A 51 7.36 -9.62 4.66
C THR A 51 7.27 -10.51 3.42
N TRP A 52 7.43 -9.89 2.25
CA TRP A 52 7.54 -10.65 1.00
C TRP A 52 8.82 -11.51 0.95
N ARG A 53 9.90 -11.07 1.61
CA ARG A 53 11.15 -11.84 1.70
C ARG A 53 10.93 -13.10 2.53
N ASP A 54 10.26 -12.97 3.68
CA ASP A 54 9.95 -14.11 4.56
C ASP A 54 9.06 -15.12 3.84
N LEU A 55 8.07 -14.65 3.07
CA LEU A 55 7.22 -15.53 2.25
C LEU A 55 8.07 -16.38 1.28
N LEU A 56 8.99 -15.75 0.55
CA LEU A 56 9.83 -16.47 -0.41
C LEU A 56 10.78 -17.45 0.29
N SER A 57 11.41 -17.04 1.38
CA SER A 57 12.29 -17.90 2.17
C SER A 57 11.56 -19.11 2.76
N GLU A 58 10.35 -18.92 3.31
CA GLU A 58 9.55 -20.02 3.84
C GLU A 58 9.07 -20.99 2.76
N LEU A 59 8.73 -20.47 1.57
CA LEU A 59 8.42 -21.32 0.42
C LEU A 59 9.64 -22.15 0.02
N ASP A 60 10.84 -21.58 0.00
CA ASP A 60 12.07 -22.33 -0.32
C ASP A 60 12.32 -23.48 0.67
N LEU A 61 12.03 -23.25 1.95
CA LEU A 61 12.26 -24.24 3.01
C LEU A 61 11.20 -25.34 3.06
N LYS A 62 9.92 -24.99 2.90
CA LYS A 62 8.81 -25.90 3.22
C LYS A 62 7.98 -26.31 2.03
N LEU A 63 7.88 -25.47 0.99
CA LEU A 63 7.01 -25.69 -0.16
C LEU A 63 7.65 -25.17 -1.47
N PRO A 64 8.74 -25.79 -1.97
CA PRO A 64 9.42 -25.34 -3.19
C PRO A 64 8.44 -25.24 -4.37
N VAL A 65 8.50 -24.13 -5.10
CA VAL A 65 7.48 -23.78 -6.12
C VAL A 65 7.89 -24.07 -7.57
N ALA A 66 9.08 -24.61 -7.79
CA ALA A 66 9.60 -24.89 -9.13
C ALA A 66 8.65 -25.81 -9.93
N GLY A 67 8.31 -25.40 -11.15
CA GLY A 67 7.39 -26.12 -12.04
C GLY A 67 5.90 -26.05 -11.63
N LYS A 68 5.57 -25.45 -10.48
CA LYS A 68 4.18 -25.30 -10.02
C LYS A 68 3.49 -24.10 -10.66
N ARG A 69 2.16 -24.13 -10.69
CA ARG A 69 1.33 -22.96 -10.99
C ARG A 69 0.98 -22.28 -9.67
N VAL A 70 1.31 -21.00 -9.55
CA VAL A 70 1.08 -20.23 -8.33
C VAL A 70 0.19 -19.05 -8.66
N ALA A 71 -0.99 -19.01 -8.05
CA ALA A 71 -1.87 -17.85 -8.11
C ALA A 71 -1.59 -16.95 -6.90
N VAL A 72 -1.26 -15.69 -7.15
CA VAL A 72 -0.99 -14.70 -6.10
C VAL A 72 -2.17 -13.75 -6.01
N GLN A 73 -2.93 -13.82 -4.91
CA GLN A 73 -4.00 -12.88 -4.64
C GLN A 73 -3.41 -11.51 -4.24
N GLU A 74 -3.64 -10.50 -5.07
CA GLU A 74 -3.16 -9.13 -4.83
C GLU A 74 -4.11 -8.34 -3.92
N TYR A 75 -3.58 -7.33 -3.23
CA TYR A 75 -4.28 -6.55 -2.20
C TYR A 75 -4.53 -5.09 -2.64
N GLY A 76 -4.99 -4.88 -3.87
CA GLY A 76 -5.29 -3.54 -4.38
C GLY A 76 -4.19 -2.93 -5.23
N ALA A 77 -2.96 -3.43 -5.10
CA ALA A 77 -1.80 -3.05 -5.90
C ALA A 77 -0.96 -4.28 -6.23
N ARG A 78 -0.20 -4.19 -7.33
CA ARG A 78 0.70 -5.26 -7.77
C ARG A 78 1.94 -5.29 -6.87
N ASN A 79 2.36 -6.49 -6.50
CA ASN A 79 3.60 -6.70 -5.74
C ASN A 79 4.63 -7.37 -6.66
N GLU A 80 5.34 -6.56 -7.44
CA GLU A 80 6.26 -7.07 -8.46
C GLU A 80 7.41 -7.87 -7.85
N GLU A 81 7.83 -7.56 -6.62
CA GLU A 81 8.87 -8.28 -5.90
C GLU A 81 8.49 -9.73 -5.62
N VAL A 82 7.27 -9.98 -5.12
CA VAL A 82 6.75 -11.35 -4.91
C VAL A 82 6.61 -12.07 -6.24
N LEU A 83 6.01 -11.41 -7.24
CA LEU A 83 5.76 -12.03 -8.55
C LEU A 83 7.07 -12.41 -9.23
N ALA A 84 8.05 -11.51 -9.26
CA ALA A 84 9.38 -11.76 -9.80
C ALA A 84 10.12 -12.83 -9.01
N GLY A 85 10.10 -12.75 -7.67
CA GLY A 85 10.77 -13.71 -6.79
C GLY A 85 10.25 -15.15 -6.95
N LEU A 86 8.94 -15.32 -7.15
CA LEU A 86 8.34 -16.62 -7.46
C LEU A 86 8.71 -17.13 -8.85
N ARG A 87 8.73 -16.25 -9.87
CA ARG A 87 9.14 -16.61 -11.25
C ARG A 87 10.60 -17.04 -11.30
N GLN A 88 11.49 -16.34 -10.58
CA GLN A 88 12.91 -16.71 -10.46
C GLN A 88 13.11 -18.10 -9.86
N ARG A 89 12.18 -18.57 -9.01
CA ARG A 89 12.15 -19.93 -8.46
C ARG A 89 11.51 -20.97 -9.38
N GLY A 90 11.25 -20.61 -10.65
CA GLY A 90 10.69 -21.51 -11.66
C GLY A 90 9.18 -21.75 -11.57
N ALA A 91 8.45 -20.94 -10.80
CA ALA A 91 6.99 -21.02 -10.75
C ALA A 91 6.34 -20.35 -11.98
N ARG A 92 5.23 -20.91 -12.45
CA ARG A 92 4.33 -20.26 -13.41
C ARG A 92 3.33 -19.40 -12.61
N VAL A 93 3.59 -18.10 -12.56
CA VAL A 93 2.87 -17.18 -11.65
C VAL A 93 1.74 -16.46 -12.37
N THR A 94 0.53 -16.56 -11.82
CA THR A 94 -0.65 -15.78 -12.22
C THR A 94 -0.98 -14.78 -11.12
N ALA A 95 -0.92 -13.49 -11.43
CA ALA A 95 -1.44 -12.45 -10.54
C ALA A 95 -2.98 -12.46 -10.56
N VAL A 96 -3.61 -12.41 -9.40
CA VAL A 96 -5.07 -12.38 -9.23
C VAL A 96 -5.45 -11.07 -8.55
N PRO A 97 -5.68 -9.99 -9.30
CA PRO A 97 -6.18 -8.73 -8.77
C PRO A 97 -7.65 -8.87 -8.40
N VAL A 98 -7.96 -8.71 -7.12
CA VAL A 98 -9.33 -8.89 -6.60
C VAL A 98 -10.03 -7.55 -6.39
N TYR A 99 -9.26 -6.51 -6.12
CA TYR A 99 -9.66 -5.13 -6.07
C TYR A 99 -8.47 -4.29 -6.53
N GLY A 100 -8.72 -3.05 -6.92
CA GLY A 100 -7.69 -2.09 -7.29
C GLY A 100 -7.93 -0.77 -6.58
N TRP A 101 -6.87 -0.04 -6.30
CA TRP A 101 -7.00 1.37 -5.95
C TRP A 101 -7.22 2.18 -7.23
N ALA A 102 -8.42 2.75 -7.37
CA ALA A 102 -8.72 3.69 -8.44
C ALA A 102 -8.58 5.13 -7.93
N LEU A 103 -8.49 6.07 -8.86
CA LEU A 103 -8.75 7.47 -8.56
C LEU A 103 -10.22 7.63 -8.13
N PRO A 104 -10.54 8.65 -7.32
CA PRO A 104 -11.93 8.94 -6.98
C PRO A 104 -12.74 9.21 -8.25
N GLU A 105 -14.02 8.80 -8.25
CA GLU A 105 -14.94 9.08 -9.37
C GLU A 105 -15.04 10.59 -9.64
N ASP A 106 -15.02 11.39 -8.57
CA ASP A 106 -14.91 12.84 -8.64
C ASP A 106 -13.47 13.29 -8.38
N MET A 107 -12.82 13.77 -9.45
CA MET A 107 -11.46 14.28 -9.42
C MET A 107 -11.36 15.73 -8.90
N ARG A 108 -12.46 16.49 -8.85
CA ARG A 108 -12.43 17.93 -8.51
C ARG A 108 -11.79 18.22 -7.15
N PRO A 109 -12.08 17.47 -6.06
CA PRO A 109 -11.43 17.72 -4.77
C PRO A 109 -9.92 17.49 -4.82
N LEU A 110 -9.47 16.47 -5.56
CA LEU A 110 -8.05 16.15 -5.70
C LEU A 110 -7.32 17.22 -6.53
N SER A 111 -7.88 17.62 -7.67
CA SER A 111 -7.33 18.69 -8.50
C SER A 111 -7.26 20.01 -7.73
N ALA A 112 -8.32 20.38 -7.00
CA ALA A 112 -8.32 21.58 -6.16
C ALA A 112 -7.25 21.50 -5.06
N ALA A 113 -7.06 20.34 -4.42
CA ALA A 113 -6.00 20.16 -3.43
C ALA A 113 -4.60 20.31 -4.05
N ILE A 114 -4.39 19.78 -5.27
CA ILE A 114 -3.13 19.92 -6.01
C ILE A 114 -2.86 21.39 -6.33
N ASP A 115 -3.85 22.12 -6.86
CA ASP A 115 -3.67 23.54 -7.20
C ASP A 115 -3.36 24.38 -5.95
N ARG A 116 -4.07 24.15 -4.84
CA ARG A 116 -3.81 24.84 -3.56
C ARG A 116 -2.43 24.51 -2.98
N LEU A 117 -2.01 23.26 -3.07
CA LEU A 117 -0.65 22.85 -2.66
C LEU A 117 0.40 23.52 -3.54
N ALA A 118 0.26 23.43 -4.86
CA ALA A 118 1.18 24.03 -5.82
C ALA A 118 1.26 25.56 -5.70
N ALA A 119 0.15 26.22 -5.33
CA ALA A 119 0.11 27.64 -5.03
C ALA A 119 0.70 28.00 -3.64
N GLY A 120 1.05 27.00 -2.81
CA GLY A 120 1.59 27.21 -1.47
C GLY A 120 0.57 27.66 -0.44
N GLU A 121 -0.73 27.43 -0.69
CA GLU A 121 -1.85 27.82 0.19
C GLU A 121 -2.09 26.81 1.32
N VAL A 122 -1.38 25.68 1.30
CA VAL A 122 -1.49 24.61 2.29
C VAL A 122 -0.23 24.59 3.15
N GLU A 123 -0.43 24.88 4.43
CA GLU A 123 0.64 24.92 5.43
C GLU A 123 1.08 23.51 5.84
N VAL A 124 0.14 22.56 5.99
CA VAL A 124 0.42 21.20 6.47
C VAL A 124 -0.30 20.17 5.58
N ALA A 125 0.44 19.18 5.08
CA ALA A 125 -0.08 18.07 4.29
C ALA A 125 0.17 16.73 5.00
N LEU A 126 -0.89 15.98 5.24
CA LEU A 126 -0.85 14.70 5.96
C LEU A 126 -1.06 13.55 4.98
N PHE A 127 -0.10 12.64 4.90
CA PHE A 127 -0.14 11.46 4.05
C PHE A 127 -0.35 10.21 4.89
N THR A 128 -1.47 9.54 4.67
CA THR A 128 -1.89 8.37 5.47
C THR A 128 -1.76 7.05 4.74
N SER A 129 -1.29 7.09 3.49
CA SER A 129 -1.10 5.94 2.63
C SER A 129 -0.11 6.27 1.51
N ALA A 130 0.75 5.31 1.15
CA ALA A 130 1.59 5.40 -0.04
C ALA A 130 0.76 5.66 -1.31
N HIS A 131 -0.40 5.02 -1.45
CA HIS A 131 -1.27 5.22 -2.61
C HIS A 131 -1.82 6.64 -2.71
N GLN A 132 -2.03 7.35 -1.59
CA GLN A 132 -2.41 8.75 -1.63
C GLN A 132 -1.29 9.61 -2.21
N ALA A 133 -0.03 9.37 -1.82
CA ALA A 133 1.12 10.07 -2.36
C ALA A 133 1.29 9.78 -3.87
N ASP A 134 1.27 8.51 -4.27
CA ASP A 134 1.41 8.11 -5.67
C ASP A 134 0.32 8.72 -6.56
N ASN A 135 -0.94 8.70 -6.09
CA ASN A 135 -2.06 9.28 -6.82
C ASN A 135 -1.96 10.81 -6.92
N LEU A 136 -1.54 11.48 -5.84
CA LEU A 136 -1.34 12.94 -5.85
C LEU A 136 -0.32 13.34 -6.92
N PHE A 137 0.85 12.68 -6.95
CA PHE A 137 1.89 13.00 -7.91
C PHE A 137 1.55 12.62 -9.34
N ARG A 138 0.87 11.48 -9.56
CA ARG A 138 0.37 11.10 -10.88
C ARG A 138 -0.57 12.16 -11.44
N VAL A 139 -1.58 12.56 -10.67
CA VAL A 139 -2.60 13.52 -11.11
C VAL A 139 -2.00 14.91 -11.28
N ALA A 140 -1.06 15.31 -10.40
CA ALA A 140 -0.34 16.56 -10.56
C ALA A 140 0.51 16.58 -11.83
N ALA A 141 1.10 15.45 -12.25
CA ALA A 141 1.81 15.36 -13.53
C ALA A 141 0.86 15.51 -14.71
N GLU A 142 -0.30 14.85 -14.69
CA GLU A 142 -1.35 14.99 -15.71
C GLU A 142 -1.87 16.43 -15.82
N MET A 143 -1.90 17.17 -14.71
CA MET A 143 -2.27 18.59 -14.65
C MET A 143 -1.14 19.57 -15.02
N GLY A 144 0.09 19.08 -15.28
CA GLY A 144 1.25 19.97 -15.49
C GLY A 144 1.63 20.79 -14.24
N ARG A 145 1.40 20.22 -13.05
CA ARG A 145 1.66 20.82 -11.72
C ARG A 145 2.70 20.07 -10.90
N ALA A 146 3.28 18.98 -11.43
CA ALA A 146 4.19 18.11 -10.68
C ALA A 146 5.37 18.86 -10.04
N ASP A 147 6.02 19.76 -10.78
CA ASP A 147 7.19 20.48 -10.26
C ASP A 147 6.80 21.53 -9.21
N ALA A 148 5.76 22.33 -9.48
CA ALA A 148 5.23 23.28 -8.51
C ALA A 148 4.76 22.60 -7.21
N LEU A 149 4.14 21.42 -7.32
CA LEU A 149 3.77 20.60 -6.18
C LEU A 149 5.00 20.15 -5.38
N ARG A 150 6.05 19.65 -6.05
CA ARG A 150 7.29 19.25 -5.37
C ARG A 150 7.95 20.42 -4.66
N ASP A 151 8.01 21.58 -5.31
CA ASP A 151 8.61 22.78 -4.74
C ASP A 151 7.84 23.26 -3.51
N ALA A 152 6.51 23.24 -3.55
CA ALA A 152 5.68 23.58 -2.40
C ALA A 152 5.89 22.61 -1.22
N LEU A 153 5.86 21.29 -1.49
CA LEU A 153 6.05 20.25 -0.47
C LEU A 153 7.46 20.25 0.13
N ARG A 154 8.50 20.56 -0.65
CA ARG A 154 9.87 20.69 -0.14
C ARG A 154 10.06 21.97 0.68
N GLY A 155 9.53 23.08 0.17
CA GLY A 155 9.75 24.40 0.72
C GLY A 155 8.78 24.74 1.85
N ARG A 156 7.54 25.09 1.49
CA ARG A 156 6.63 25.87 2.34
C ARG A 156 5.65 25.03 3.15
N THR A 157 5.31 23.85 2.65
CA THR A 157 4.38 22.93 3.30
C THR A 157 5.11 21.99 4.24
N VAL A 158 4.60 21.83 5.46
CA VAL A 158 5.01 20.77 6.38
C VAL A 158 4.39 19.46 5.92
N VAL A 159 5.24 18.50 5.58
CA VAL A 159 4.84 17.18 5.10
C VAL A 159 4.89 16.18 6.25
N VAL A 160 3.76 15.54 6.51
CA VAL A 160 3.60 14.56 7.60
C VAL A 160 3.30 13.20 7.02
N SER A 161 4.09 12.20 7.36
CA SER A 161 3.88 10.81 6.96
C SER A 161 3.34 9.98 8.12
N ILE A 162 2.32 9.16 7.89
CA ILE A 162 1.80 8.23 8.90
C ILE A 162 2.80 7.14 9.29
N GLY A 163 3.76 6.76 8.43
CA GLY A 163 4.66 5.66 8.72
C GLY A 163 5.56 5.23 7.56
N PRO A 164 6.41 4.19 7.79
CA PRO A 164 7.55 3.87 6.92
C PRO A 164 7.20 3.65 5.44
N ILE A 165 6.12 2.92 5.16
CA ILE A 165 5.69 2.64 3.78
C ILE A 165 5.29 3.92 3.05
N THR A 166 4.57 4.83 3.72
CA THR A 166 4.19 6.12 3.15
C THR A 166 5.40 7.04 2.99
N THR A 167 6.35 6.99 3.93
CA THR A 167 7.62 7.71 3.85
C THR A 167 8.44 7.28 2.64
N GLU A 168 8.59 5.97 2.42
CA GLU A 168 9.30 5.43 1.27
C GLU A 168 8.67 5.89 -0.06
N ALA A 169 7.33 5.89 -0.15
CA ALA A 169 6.63 6.40 -1.32
C ALA A 169 6.89 7.90 -1.55
N LEU A 170 6.78 8.74 -0.51
CA LEU A 170 7.08 10.18 -0.59
C LEU A 170 8.53 10.43 -1.04
N GLN A 171 9.48 9.66 -0.50
CA GLN A 171 10.88 9.73 -0.88
C GLN A 171 11.11 9.34 -2.35
N GLY A 172 10.38 8.34 -2.86
CA GLY A 172 10.36 7.98 -4.27
C GLY A 172 9.93 9.13 -5.19
N HIS A 173 9.08 10.04 -4.70
CA HIS A 173 8.68 11.27 -5.40
C HIS A 173 9.60 12.47 -5.10
N GLY A 174 10.68 12.25 -4.35
CA GLY A 174 11.67 13.25 -3.98
C GLY A 174 11.23 14.18 -2.85
N ILE A 175 10.31 13.74 -1.99
CA ILE A 175 9.83 14.46 -0.82
C ILE A 175 10.31 13.77 0.45
N GLN A 176 11.00 14.52 1.32
CA GLN A 176 11.33 14.07 2.66
C GLN A 176 10.26 14.57 3.64
N PRO A 177 9.54 13.68 4.34
CA PRO A 177 8.59 14.10 5.37
C PRO A 177 9.32 14.82 6.51
N ASP A 178 8.72 15.91 6.99
CA ASP A 178 9.23 16.70 8.11
C ASP A 178 8.90 16.06 9.47
N LEU A 179 7.82 15.26 9.51
CA LEU A 179 7.30 14.66 10.72
C LEU A 179 6.74 13.26 10.45
N HIS A 180 6.96 12.37 11.40
CA HIS A 180 6.28 11.08 11.51
C HIS A 180 5.83 10.87 12.96
N PRO A 181 4.71 10.18 13.20
CA PRO A 181 4.32 9.83 14.55
C PRO A 181 5.20 8.71 15.11
N GLU A 182 5.28 8.62 16.42
CA GLU A 182 5.94 7.51 17.13
C GLU A 182 5.35 6.14 16.75
N HIS A 183 4.03 6.11 16.51
CA HIS A 183 3.33 4.92 16.04
C HIS A 183 2.48 5.25 14.82
N PRO A 184 2.40 4.35 13.82
CA PRO A 184 1.67 4.60 12.57
C PRO A 184 0.15 4.43 12.74
N LYS A 185 -0.43 5.28 13.59
CA LYS A 185 -1.84 5.32 13.95
C LYS A 185 -2.34 6.76 13.91
N MET A 186 -3.58 6.94 13.46
CA MET A 186 -4.19 8.26 13.28
C MET A 186 -4.12 9.13 14.54
N GLY A 187 -4.40 8.58 15.72
CA GLY A 187 -4.33 9.33 16.98
C GLY A 187 -2.93 9.89 17.27
N HIS A 188 -1.89 9.08 17.04
CA HIS A 188 -0.50 9.52 17.25
C HIS A 188 -0.08 10.55 16.20
N LEU A 189 -0.54 10.41 14.95
CA LEU A 189 -0.32 11.40 13.89
C LEU A 189 -0.84 12.77 14.31
N LEU A 190 -2.10 12.86 14.74
CA LEU A 190 -2.72 14.12 15.13
C LEU A 190 -2.04 14.75 16.35
N ILE A 191 -1.65 13.94 17.34
CA ILE A 191 -0.90 14.43 18.51
C ILE A 191 0.46 15.00 18.10
N ALA A 192 1.19 14.31 17.22
CA ALA A 192 2.47 14.78 16.73
C ALA A 192 2.33 16.11 15.96
N VAL A 193 1.34 16.20 15.07
CA VAL A 193 1.06 17.44 14.32
C VAL A 193 0.70 18.59 15.24
N ALA A 194 -0.20 18.37 16.21
CA ALA A 194 -0.61 19.40 17.16
C ALA A 194 0.56 19.92 18.02
N ARG A 195 1.58 19.11 18.26
CA ARG A 195 2.78 19.49 19.03
C ARG A 195 3.82 20.22 18.19
N GLU A 196 4.04 19.79 16.94
CA GLU A 196 5.23 20.17 16.17
C GLU A 196 4.96 21.10 14.98
N ALA A 197 3.71 21.20 14.49
CA ALA A 197 3.40 21.90 13.25
C ALA A 197 3.86 23.36 13.25
N ASP A 198 3.59 24.12 14.31
CA ASP A 198 3.98 25.54 14.40
C ASP A 198 5.50 25.74 14.34
N ASN A 199 6.25 24.84 15.01
CA ASN A 199 7.71 24.88 15.00
C ASN A 199 8.29 24.54 13.63
N LEU A 200 7.68 23.58 12.93
CA LEU A 200 8.07 23.19 11.57
C LEU A 200 7.73 24.29 10.56
N LEU A 201 6.55 24.91 10.68
CA LEU A 201 6.13 26.03 9.84
C LEU A 201 7.06 27.24 9.98
N ARG A 202 7.44 27.59 11.21
CA ARG A 202 8.41 28.67 11.46
C ARG A 202 9.76 28.38 10.78
N ARG A 203 10.25 27.14 10.86
CA ARG A 203 11.50 26.73 10.21
C ARG A 203 11.43 26.84 8.69
N LYS A 204 10.34 26.37 8.07
CA LYS A 204 10.13 26.45 6.62
C LYS A 204 9.94 27.86 6.07
N ARG A 205 9.44 28.79 6.90
CA ARG A 205 9.27 30.21 6.53
C ARG A 205 10.53 31.05 6.71
N GLY A 206 11.45 30.60 7.57
CA GLY A 206 12.65 31.34 7.94
C GLY A 206 13.92 30.95 7.19
N GLY A 207 13.86 29.93 6.32
CA GLY A 207 14.94 29.52 5.41
C GLY A 207 14.58 29.83 3.97
#